data_AF-L2GGW3-F1
#
_entry.id   AF-L2GGW3-F1
#
_cell.length_a   1.000
_cell.length_b   1.000
_cell.length_c   1.000
_cell.angle_alpha   90.00
_cell.angle_beta   90.00
_cell.angle_gamma   90.00
#
_symmetry.space_group_name_H-M   'P 1'
#
loop_
_entity.id
_entity.type
_entity.pdbx_description
1 polymer ?
#
loop_
_entity_poly.entity_id
_entity_poly.type
_entity_poly.pdbx_seq_one_letter_code
_entity_poly.pdbx_strand_id
1 'polypeptide(L)'
;MARFSWLLALLPFAQAIEPSPSRPWESYIKSPSTRLVPPKRIHAITSDAEVTTAQDGSYILSLPADSQVSLEFPYVGGLISLNTSTNIANITTPHFSLAFAESPSFVREISDDTGAVPTQDYDKALNVSLAPSQTSYKMPTERFRGGFKYLTIHAFAPVTLSNIICHLAYSPSQPDPSAYHGHFHTPDDDLLTRAWYAGVFTAQTNIAPPNTSRHLPPVNPGWATLGAEGPMLLDGAKRDRAVWPGDLGIAGTTAYLGLGPVGLESVYYALETMF
;
A
#
# COMPACT_ATOMS: atom_id res chain seq x y z
N MET A 1 -11.55 -29.16 41.72
CA MET A 1 -10.25 -28.60 41.30
C MET A 1 -9.81 -29.32 40.04
N ALA A 2 -10.03 -28.73 38.87
CA ALA A 2 -9.49 -29.23 37.60
C ALA A 2 -8.48 -28.18 37.11
N ARG A 3 -7.19 -28.54 37.09
CA ARG A 3 -6.12 -27.70 36.56
C ARG A 3 -6.12 -27.86 35.04
N PHE A 4 -6.54 -26.82 34.32
CA PHE A 4 -6.28 -26.73 32.89
C PHE A 4 -4.84 -26.22 32.70
N SER A 5 -3.96 -27.10 32.26
CA SER A 5 -2.62 -26.73 31.76
C SER A 5 -2.78 -26.05 30.41
N TRP A 6 -2.42 -24.78 30.34
CA TRP A 6 -2.32 -24.03 29.09
C TRP A 6 -0.97 -24.37 28.44
N LEU A 7 -1.00 -25.17 27.38
CA LEU A 7 0.12 -25.27 26.45
C LEU A 7 0.09 -24.02 25.56
N LEU A 8 0.94 -23.04 25.88
CA LEU A 8 1.28 -21.95 24.96
C LEU A 8 2.03 -22.55 23.77
N ALA A 9 1.34 -22.76 22.66
CA ALA A 9 1.99 -22.94 21.37
C ALA A 9 2.52 -21.57 20.92
N LEU A 10 3.81 -21.34 21.11
CA LEU A 10 4.55 -20.25 20.49
C LEU A 10 4.60 -20.53 18.98
N LEU A 11 3.75 -19.86 18.20
CA LEU A 11 3.94 -19.73 16.76
C LEU A 11 4.96 -18.61 16.51
N PRO A 12 5.77 -18.73 15.44
CA PRO A 12 6.87 -17.82 15.22
C PRO A 12 6.28 -16.44 14.94
N PHE A 13 6.62 -15.46 15.76
CA PHE A 13 6.74 -14.10 15.26
C PHE A 13 7.55 -14.17 13.97
N ALA A 14 7.25 -13.30 12.99
CA ALA A 14 8.23 -13.01 11.95
C ALA A 14 9.52 -12.64 12.69
N GLN A 15 10.41 -13.62 12.82
CA GLN A 15 11.64 -13.48 13.54
C GLN A 15 12.36 -12.40 12.76
N ALA A 16 12.67 -11.28 13.41
CA ALA A 16 13.55 -10.30 12.80
C ALA A 16 14.76 -11.10 12.35
N ILE A 17 14.90 -11.26 11.03
CA ILE A 17 16.01 -12.00 10.45
C ILE A 17 17.22 -11.23 10.93
N GLU A 18 17.99 -11.83 11.85
CA GLU A 18 19.22 -11.18 12.28
C GLU A 18 20.04 -10.92 11.02
N PRO A 19 20.58 -9.70 10.85
CA PRO A 19 21.29 -9.35 9.64
C PRO A 19 22.38 -10.38 9.41
N SER A 20 22.35 -11.06 8.26
CA SER A 20 23.42 -11.99 7.93
C SER A 20 24.74 -11.20 7.94
N PRO A 21 25.77 -11.61 8.69
CA PRO A 21 27.06 -10.91 8.66
C PRO A 21 27.68 -10.86 7.26
N SER A 22 27.32 -11.81 6.38
CA SER A 22 27.73 -11.82 4.97
C SER A 22 26.86 -10.96 4.05
N ARG A 23 25.69 -10.53 4.52
CA ARG A 23 24.74 -9.68 3.78
C ARG A 23 24.15 -8.58 4.68
N PRO A 24 25.00 -7.72 5.27
CA PRO A 24 24.56 -6.72 6.26
C PRO A 24 23.60 -5.69 5.67
N TRP A 25 23.56 -5.54 4.34
CA TRP A 25 22.66 -4.61 3.66
C TRP A 25 21.18 -5.04 3.67
N GLU A 26 20.87 -6.32 3.92
CA GLU A 26 19.50 -6.82 3.88
C GLU A 26 18.60 -6.14 4.93
N SER A 27 19.16 -5.70 6.06
CA SER A 27 18.42 -4.96 7.09
C SER A 27 17.92 -3.59 6.66
N TYR A 28 18.42 -3.06 5.54
CA TYR A 28 18.04 -1.76 4.99
C TYR A 28 16.93 -1.87 3.94
N ILE A 29 16.62 -3.08 3.45
CA ILE A 29 15.56 -3.32 2.48
C ILE A 29 14.21 -3.01 3.13
N LYS A 30 13.49 -2.05 2.55
CA LYS A 30 12.21 -1.56 3.09
C LYS A 30 10.99 -2.31 2.57
N SER A 31 11.13 -3.00 1.43
CA SER A 31 10.04 -3.76 0.84
C SER A 31 9.74 -5.04 1.62
N PRO A 32 8.46 -5.41 1.75
CA PRO A 32 8.07 -6.67 2.36
C PRO A 32 8.48 -7.86 1.48
N SER A 33 8.67 -9.03 2.08
CA SER A 33 8.94 -10.28 1.35
C SER A 33 7.68 -10.95 0.78
N THR A 34 6.50 -10.35 1.00
CA THR A 34 5.21 -10.83 0.54
C THR A 34 4.41 -9.71 -0.10
N ARG A 35 3.51 -10.08 -1.03
CA ARG A 35 2.55 -9.15 -1.65
C ARG A 35 1.24 -9.02 -0.87
N LEU A 36 1.06 -9.79 0.20
CA LEU A 36 -0.09 -9.70 1.09
C LEU A 36 0.35 -9.02 2.38
N VAL A 37 0.10 -7.71 2.47
CA VAL A 37 0.64 -6.87 3.53
C VAL A 37 -0.48 -6.47 4.50
N PRO A 38 -0.51 -6.97 5.74
CA PRO A 38 -1.42 -6.48 6.77
C PRO A 38 -0.98 -5.13 7.35
N PRO A 39 -1.86 -4.41 8.08
CA PRO A 39 -1.46 -3.24 8.84
C PRO A 39 -0.45 -3.62 9.94
N LYS A 40 0.51 -2.73 10.20
CA LYS A 40 1.50 -2.89 11.28
C LYS A 40 0.91 -2.57 12.65
N ARG A 41 0.05 -1.56 12.72
CA ARG A 41 -0.58 -1.12 13.97
C ARG A 41 -1.84 -0.30 13.73
N ILE A 42 -2.65 -0.16 14.77
CA ILE A 42 -3.67 0.88 14.85
C ILE A 42 -2.98 2.22 15.06
N HIS A 43 -3.29 3.20 14.22
CA HIS A 43 -2.78 4.56 14.30
C HIS A 43 -3.66 5.44 15.19
N ALA A 44 -4.99 5.39 14.97
CA ALA A 44 -5.96 6.17 15.71
C ALA A 44 -7.32 5.44 15.74
N ILE A 45 -8.09 5.69 16.80
CA ILE A 45 -9.47 5.25 16.96
C ILE A 45 -10.25 6.48 17.40
N THR A 46 -11.41 6.71 16.78
CA THR A 46 -12.34 7.80 17.14
C THR A 46 -13.74 7.24 17.36
N SER A 47 -14.51 7.94 18.21
CA SER A 47 -15.85 7.52 18.65
C SER A 47 -15.84 6.15 19.37
N ASP A 48 -16.92 5.38 19.25
CA ASP A 48 -17.12 4.11 19.96
C ASP A 48 -16.60 2.88 19.20
N ALA A 49 -15.61 3.05 18.31
CA ALA A 49 -15.00 1.93 17.61
C ALA A 49 -14.21 1.04 18.59
N GLU A 50 -14.39 -0.27 18.48
CA GLU A 50 -13.64 -1.26 19.25
C GLU A 50 -12.68 -2.04 18.35
N VAL A 51 -11.46 -2.23 18.82
CA VAL A 51 -10.45 -3.05 18.13
C VAL A 51 -10.04 -4.20 19.02
N THR A 52 -10.17 -5.42 18.48
CA THR A 52 -9.65 -6.63 19.11
C THR A 52 -8.65 -7.32 18.18
N THR A 53 -7.91 -8.27 18.73
CA THR A 53 -6.90 -9.03 17.99
C THR A 53 -7.29 -10.49 17.97
N ALA A 54 -7.34 -11.09 16.78
CA ALA A 54 -7.59 -12.51 16.59
C ALA A 54 -6.36 -13.35 17.02
N GLN A 55 -6.54 -14.67 17.09
CA GLN A 55 -5.46 -15.59 17.50
C GLN A 55 -4.23 -15.54 16.58
N ASP A 56 -4.42 -15.20 15.31
CA ASP A 56 -3.36 -15.05 14.31
C ASP A 56 -2.69 -13.66 14.35
N GLY A 57 -3.07 -12.79 15.30
CA GLY A 57 -2.55 -11.44 15.43
C GLY A 57 -3.22 -10.40 14.53
N SER A 58 -4.17 -10.79 13.67
CA SER A 58 -4.91 -9.86 12.82
C SER A 58 -5.93 -9.03 13.62
N TYR A 59 -6.24 -7.82 13.14
CA TYR A 59 -7.23 -6.96 13.77
C TYR A 59 -8.66 -7.32 13.37
N ILE A 60 -9.56 -7.26 14.34
CA ILE A 60 -11.00 -7.25 14.16
C ILE A 60 -11.50 -5.88 14.62
N LEU A 61 -12.09 -5.13 13.71
CA LEU A 61 -12.63 -3.79 13.95
C LEU A 61 -14.15 -3.90 14.06
N SER A 62 -14.70 -3.62 15.23
CA SER A 62 -16.15 -3.48 15.44
C SER A 62 -16.48 -2.00 15.40
N LEU A 63 -17.13 -1.58 14.32
CA LEU A 63 -17.38 -0.16 14.02
C LEU A 63 -18.88 0.13 14.10
N PRO A 64 -19.37 0.82 15.14
CA PRO A 64 -20.68 1.46 15.11
C PRO A 64 -20.77 2.51 13.99
N ALA A 65 -21.99 2.99 13.71
CA ALA A 65 -22.15 4.15 12.82
C ALA A 65 -21.39 5.37 13.37
N ASP A 66 -20.82 6.16 12.45
CA ASP A 66 -20.02 7.37 12.72
C ASP A 66 -18.74 7.13 13.55
N SER A 67 -18.26 5.88 13.55
CA SER A 67 -16.98 5.51 14.15
C SER A 67 -15.89 5.37 13.11
N GLN A 68 -14.64 5.56 13.54
CA GLN A 68 -13.50 5.51 12.63
C GLN A 68 -12.28 4.86 13.27
N VAL A 69 -11.56 4.11 12.43
CA VAL A 69 -10.25 3.53 12.78
C VAL A 69 -9.27 3.84 11.65
N SER A 70 -8.11 4.37 12.03
CA SER A 70 -6.98 4.56 11.13
C SER A 70 -5.92 3.50 11.39
N LEU A 71 -5.46 2.86 10.33
CA LEU A 71 -4.46 1.80 10.32
C LEU A 71 -3.16 2.34 9.74
N GLU A 72 -2.02 1.96 10.33
CA GLU A 72 -0.70 2.23 9.76
C GLU A 72 -0.14 0.95 9.14
N PHE A 73 0.15 0.99 7.85
CA PHE A 73 0.86 -0.02 7.08
C PHE A 73 2.37 0.30 7.05
N PRO A 74 3.25 -0.62 6.59
CA PRO A 74 4.45 -0.14 5.92
C PRO A 74 4.03 0.73 4.72
N TYR A 75 4.96 1.48 4.13
CA TYR A 75 4.62 2.18 2.88
C TYR A 75 4.29 1.14 1.80
N VAL A 76 3.11 1.24 1.21
CA VAL A 76 2.55 0.25 0.27
C VAL A 76 1.87 0.96 -0.90
N GLY A 77 1.69 0.23 -2.01
CA GLY A 77 0.87 0.63 -3.15
C GLY A 77 0.15 -0.59 -3.70
N GLY A 78 -1.18 -0.56 -3.76
CA GLY A 78 -1.95 -1.78 -3.87
C GLY A 78 -3.47 -1.63 -3.86
N LEU A 79 -4.13 -2.78 -3.75
CA LEU A 79 -5.57 -2.90 -3.56
C LEU A 79 -5.90 -3.40 -2.16
N ILE A 80 -6.90 -2.83 -1.50
CA ILE A 80 -7.35 -3.32 -0.19
C ILE A 80 -8.35 -4.47 -0.37
N SER A 81 -8.22 -5.52 0.44
CA SER A 81 -9.29 -6.48 0.68
C SER A 81 -9.54 -6.63 2.18
N LEU A 82 -10.77 -7.00 2.54
CA LEU A 82 -11.16 -7.26 3.91
C LEU A 82 -12.36 -8.21 3.97
N ASN A 83 -12.54 -8.87 5.11
CA ASN A 83 -13.76 -9.58 5.45
C ASN A 83 -14.76 -8.61 6.09
N THR A 84 -16.04 -8.81 5.82
CA THR A 84 -17.13 -7.96 6.27
C THR A 84 -18.19 -8.77 7.00
N SER A 85 -18.75 -8.21 8.06
CA SER A 85 -19.98 -8.68 8.68
C SER A 85 -20.85 -7.48 9.03
N THR A 86 -22.10 -7.50 8.59
CA THR A 86 -23.08 -6.46 8.93
C THR A 86 -24.47 -7.07 8.98
N ASN A 87 -25.30 -6.56 9.87
CA ASN A 87 -26.70 -6.93 9.98
C ASN A 87 -27.61 -6.02 9.15
N ILE A 88 -27.06 -5.02 8.46
CA ILE A 88 -27.82 -4.02 7.70
C ILE A 88 -27.40 -4.08 6.23
N ALA A 89 -28.06 -4.92 5.44
CA ALA A 89 -27.70 -5.16 4.04
C ALA A 89 -28.28 -4.14 3.04
N ASN A 90 -29.42 -3.53 3.37
CA ASN A 90 -30.18 -2.67 2.45
C ASN A 90 -30.25 -1.24 3.00
N ILE A 91 -29.15 -0.50 2.83
CA ILE A 91 -29.06 0.93 3.18
C ILE A 91 -28.93 1.77 1.92
N THR A 92 -29.47 2.99 1.96
CA THR A 92 -29.35 3.98 0.87
C THR A 92 -28.02 4.73 0.90
N THR A 93 -27.26 4.59 1.99
CA THR A 93 -25.91 5.14 2.18
C THR A 93 -24.86 4.04 2.02
N PRO A 94 -23.58 4.38 1.82
CA PRO A 94 -22.49 3.41 1.94
C PRO A 94 -22.42 2.83 3.36
N HIS A 95 -21.84 1.64 3.52
CA HIS A 95 -21.57 1.06 4.84
C HIS A 95 -20.37 1.72 5.52
N PHE A 96 -19.32 1.97 4.75
CA PHE A 96 -18.11 2.65 5.21
C PHE A 96 -17.38 3.30 4.03
N SER A 97 -16.39 4.15 4.32
CA SER A 97 -15.44 4.67 3.34
C SER A 97 -14.00 4.25 3.66
N LEU A 98 -13.16 4.27 2.63
CA LEU A 98 -11.70 4.03 2.72
C LEU A 98 -10.96 5.30 2.29
N ALA A 99 -10.26 5.95 3.22
CA ALA A 99 -9.43 7.13 2.98
C ALA A 99 -7.95 6.79 3.14
N PHE A 100 -7.11 7.32 2.26
CA PHE A 100 -5.69 6.96 2.16
C PHE A 100 -4.81 8.18 2.43
N ALA A 101 -3.68 7.98 3.12
CA ALA A 101 -2.69 9.03 3.31
C ALA A 101 -1.25 8.51 3.34
N GLU A 102 -0.29 9.31 2.87
CA GLU A 102 1.14 9.00 2.96
C GLU A 102 1.76 9.49 4.28
N SER A 103 1.23 10.59 4.83
CA SER A 103 1.74 11.25 6.03
C SER A 103 0.73 11.23 7.18
N PRO A 104 1.18 11.06 8.44
CA PRO A 104 0.29 11.12 9.60
C PRO A 104 -0.43 12.47 9.72
N SER A 105 0.13 13.56 9.18
CA SER A 105 -0.48 14.90 9.22
C SER A 105 -1.79 15.00 8.41
N PHE A 106 -2.07 14.04 7.54
CA PHE A 106 -3.27 14.03 6.69
C PHE A 106 -4.20 12.84 6.97
N VAL A 107 -4.02 12.16 8.11
CA VAL A 107 -4.90 11.06 8.52
C VAL A 107 -6.24 11.61 8.99
N ARG A 108 -7.30 11.32 8.24
CA ARG A 108 -8.69 11.71 8.51
C ARG A 108 -9.65 10.89 7.62
N GLU A 109 -10.95 11.18 7.70
CA GLU A 109 -12.04 10.50 6.96
C GLU A 109 -12.07 10.81 5.46
N ILE A 110 -11.29 11.79 5.02
CA ILE A 110 -10.99 12.06 3.62
C ILE A 110 -9.53 11.68 3.32
N SER A 111 -9.27 11.16 2.13
CA SER A 111 -7.90 10.91 1.70
C SER A 111 -7.09 12.20 1.64
N ASP A 112 -5.77 12.07 1.67
CA ASP A 112 -4.87 13.19 1.47
C ASP A 112 -4.88 13.67 0.01
N ASP A 113 -5.81 14.56 -0.30
CA ASP A 113 -5.79 15.25 -1.57
C ASP A 113 -4.54 16.13 -1.66
N THR A 114 -3.93 16.10 -2.84
CA THR A 114 -2.78 16.94 -3.14
C THR A 114 -3.18 18.32 -3.65
N GLY A 115 -4.46 18.57 -3.95
CA GLY A 115 -5.15 19.88 -4.02
C GLY A 115 -4.50 21.02 -4.82
N ALA A 116 -3.34 20.78 -5.44
CA ALA A 116 -2.50 21.80 -6.07
C ALA A 116 -3.21 22.41 -7.28
N VAL A 117 -4.13 21.64 -7.87
CA VAL A 117 -5.04 22.10 -8.91
C VAL A 117 -6.47 21.71 -8.50
N PRO A 118 -7.40 22.66 -8.36
CA PRO A 118 -8.79 22.40 -7.94
C PRO A 118 -9.55 21.38 -8.80
N THR A 119 -9.06 21.12 -10.01
CA THR A 119 -9.66 20.17 -10.96
C THR A 119 -9.11 18.75 -10.86
N GLN A 120 -8.12 18.50 -9.99
CA GLN A 120 -7.43 17.20 -9.86
C GLN A 120 -7.77 16.45 -8.56
N ASP A 121 -9.01 16.59 -8.09
CA ASP A 121 -9.54 15.96 -6.87
C ASP A 121 -10.03 14.52 -7.16
N TYR A 122 -9.08 13.64 -7.50
CA TYR A 122 -9.37 12.26 -7.92
C TYR A 122 -9.02 11.19 -6.88
N ASP A 123 -8.24 11.54 -5.84
CA ASP A 123 -7.82 10.62 -4.77
C ASP A 123 -8.79 10.53 -3.58
N LYS A 124 -10.08 10.79 -3.79
CA LYS A 124 -11.09 10.82 -2.73
C LYS A 124 -11.19 9.53 -1.93
N ALA A 125 -11.78 9.64 -0.75
CA ALA A 125 -12.23 8.47 0.00
C ALA A 125 -13.15 7.60 -0.87
N LEU A 126 -12.98 6.29 -0.80
CA LEU A 126 -13.77 5.33 -1.55
C LEU A 126 -14.92 4.83 -0.70
N ASN A 127 -16.14 5.15 -1.10
CA ASN A 127 -17.35 4.63 -0.48
C ASN A 127 -17.55 3.15 -0.83
N VAL A 128 -17.91 2.34 0.17
CA VAL A 128 -18.17 0.92 0.03
C VAL A 128 -19.58 0.60 0.47
N SER A 129 -20.36 0.04 -0.47
CA SER A 129 -21.68 -0.54 -0.21
C SER A 129 -21.57 -2.05 -0.35
N LEU A 130 -22.07 -2.77 0.64
CA LEU A 130 -22.07 -4.23 0.69
C LEU A 130 -23.42 -4.76 0.21
N ALA A 131 -23.39 -5.79 -0.65
CA ALA A 131 -24.59 -6.52 -1.03
C ALA A 131 -25.13 -7.37 0.15
N PRO A 132 -26.40 -7.78 0.11
CA PRO A 132 -26.92 -8.75 1.07
C PRO A 132 -26.06 -10.02 1.14
N SER A 133 -25.73 -10.43 2.37
CA SER A 133 -24.88 -11.60 2.66
C SER A 133 -23.44 -11.50 2.14
N GLN A 134 -22.95 -10.32 1.74
CA GLN A 134 -21.56 -10.13 1.35
C GLN A 134 -20.64 -10.23 2.58
N THR A 135 -19.74 -11.23 2.56
CA THR A 135 -18.80 -11.53 3.65
C THR A 135 -17.38 -11.03 3.40
N SER A 136 -17.12 -10.46 2.23
CA SER A 136 -15.81 -9.90 1.89
C SER A 136 -15.94 -8.74 0.91
N TYR A 137 -15.02 -7.81 0.98
CA TYR A 137 -14.85 -6.72 0.03
C TYR A 137 -13.45 -6.77 -0.55
N LYS A 138 -13.36 -6.59 -1.87
CA LYS A 138 -12.10 -6.38 -2.59
C LYS A 138 -12.22 -5.07 -3.35
N MET A 139 -11.25 -4.19 -3.16
CA MET A 139 -11.20 -2.92 -3.86
C MET A 139 -11.09 -3.20 -5.37
N PRO A 140 -11.94 -2.58 -6.20
CA PRO A 140 -11.84 -2.72 -7.64
C PRO A 140 -10.49 -2.22 -8.18
N THR A 141 -10.03 -2.81 -9.28
CA THR A 141 -8.74 -2.46 -9.91
C THR A 141 -8.68 -1.00 -10.35
N GLU A 142 -9.80 -0.44 -10.81
CA GLU A 142 -9.94 0.97 -11.17
C GLU A 142 -9.96 1.94 -9.98
N ARG A 143 -9.87 1.43 -8.74
CA ARG A 143 -9.63 2.24 -7.53
C ARG A 143 -8.26 2.01 -6.93
N PHE A 144 -7.30 1.51 -7.72
CA PHE A 144 -5.92 1.32 -7.31
C PHE A 144 -5.36 2.50 -6.49
N ARG A 145 -4.51 2.23 -5.49
CA ARG A 145 -3.82 3.28 -4.73
C ARG A 145 -2.32 3.06 -4.83
N GLY A 146 -1.63 3.96 -5.52
CA GLY A 146 -0.24 3.75 -5.88
C GLY A 146 0.77 3.96 -4.76
N GLY A 147 0.44 4.76 -3.75
CA GLY A 147 1.27 4.96 -2.57
C GLY A 147 0.42 5.42 -1.39
N PHE A 148 0.50 4.73 -0.26
CA PHE A 148 -0.05 5.16 1.01
C PHE A 148 0.67 4.46 2.17
N LYS A 149 0.57 5.07 3.35
CA LYS A 149 1.04 4.49 4.62
C LYS A 149 -0.10 4.31 5.62
N TYR A 150 -1.13 5.14 5.51
CA TYR A 150 -2.29 5.14 6.38
C TYR A 150 -3.55 4.83 5.59
N LEU A 151 -4.40 4.00 6.20
CA LEU A 151 -5.76 3.72 5.73
C LEU A 151 -6.72 4.06 6.86
N THR A 152 -7.59 5.04 6.63
CA THR A 152 -8.67 5.38 7.53
C THR A 152 -9.97 4.74 7.03
N ILE A 153 -10.64 4.03 7.92
CA ILE A 153 -11.96 3.46 7.67
C ILE A 153 -12.96 4.25 8.52
N HIS A 154 -13.94 4.86 7.86
CA HIS A 154 -15.04 5.57 8.52
C HIS A 154 -16.35 4.85 8.24
N ALA A 155 -17.02 4.37 9.28
CA ALA A 155 -18.26 3.62 9.17
C ALA A 155 -19.46 4.57 9.17
N PHE A 156 -20.36 4.43 8.20
CA PHE A 156 -21.64 5.14 8.18
C PHE A 156 -22.80 4.26 8.70
N ALA A 157 -22.58 2.95 8.77
CA ALA A 157 -23.49 1.98 9.37
C ALA A 157 -22.69 0.93 10.16
N PRO A 158 -23.31 0.27 11.16
CA PRO A 158 -22.64 -0.76 11.94
C PRO A 158 -22.05 -1.88 11.06
N VAL A 159 -20.75 -2.10 11.20
CA VAL A 159 -19.99 -3.10 10.45
C VAL A 159 -18.84 -3.66 11.28
N THR A 160 -18.56 -4.94 11.10
CA THR A 160 -17.36 -5.59 11.61
C THR A 160 -16.45 -5.93 10.45
N LEU A 161 -15.18 -5.53 10.57
CA LEU A 161 -14.16 -5.72 9.54
C LEU A 161 -12.99 -6.53 10.10
N SER A 162 -12.48 -7.46 9.32
CA SER A 162 -11.31 -8.26 9.69
C SER A 162 -10.50 -8.66 8.46
N ASN A 163 -9.34 -9.29 8.65
CA ASN A 163 -8.48 -9.74 7.56
C ASN A 163 -8.16 -8.62 6.54
N ILE A 164 -7.79 -7.44 7.06
CA ILE A 164 -7.53 -6.25 6.26
C ILE A 164 -6.14 -6.37 5.65
N ILE A 165 -6.07 -6.48 4.33
CA ILE A 165 -4.84 -6.77 3.59
C ILE A 165 -4.69 -5.79 2.43
N CYS A 166 -3.50 -5.23 2.28
CA CYS A 166 -3.07 -4.58 1.04
C CYS A 166 -2.41 -5.62 0.11
N HIS A 167 -2.99 -5.78 -1.08
CA HIS A 167 -2.41 -6.54 -2.18
C HIS A 167 -1.43 -5.65 -2.93
N LEU A 168 -0.15 -5.79 -2.60
CA LEU A 168 0.95 -4.99 -3.11
C LEU A 168 1.13 -5.20 -4.62
N ALA A 169 1.11 -4.11 -5.40
CA ALA A 169 1.13 -4.20 -6.86
C ALA A 169 2.28 -3.46 -7.55
N TYR A 170 3.05 -2.63 -6.83
CA TYR A 170 4.26 -2.06 -7.42
C TYR A 170 5.26 -3.16 -7.80
N SER A 171 6.15 -2.83 -8.75
CA SER A 171 7.14 -3.72 -9.36
C SER A 171 6.56 -5.11 -9.67
N PRO A 172 5.48 -5.22 -10.47
CA PRO A 172 4.66 -6.44 -10.60
C PRO A 172 5.44 -7.67 -11.08
N SER A 173 6.51 -7.49 -11.87
CA SER A 173 7.37 -8.57 -12.35
C SER A 173 8.31 -9.14 -11.29
N GLN A 174 8.29 -8.63 -10.06
CA GLN A 174 9.16 -9.06 -8.95
C GLN A 174 8.36 -9.88 -7.92
N PRO A 175 8.34 -11.23 -7.95
CA PRO A 175 7.44 -12.02 -7.08
C PRO A 175 7.64 -11.74 -5.58
N ASP A 176 8.89 -11.70 -5.13
CA ASP A 176 9.30 -11.26 -3.80
C ASP A 176 9.77 -9.79 -3.87
N PRO A 177 8.99 -8.82 -3.36
CA PRO A 177 9.35 -7.40 -3.43
C PRO A 177 10.63 -7.06 -2.67
N SER A 178 11.10 -7.90 -1.75
CA SER A 178 12.35 -7.70 -1.00
C SER A 178 13.59 -8.23 -1.72
N ALA A 179 13.43 -9.03 -2.78
CA ALA A 179 14.52 -9.64 -3.53
C ALA A 179 15.22 -8.63 -4.47
N TYR A 180 16.03 -7.72 -3.90
CA TYR A 180 16.81 -6.75 -4.66
C TYR A 180 18.00 -7.43 -5.33
N HIS A 181 18.24 -7.13 -6.62
CA HIS A 181 19.34 -7.72 -7.38
C HIS A 181 20.68 -7.04 -7.05
N GLY A 182 20.66 -5.71 -6.88
CA GLY A 182 21.84 -4.94 -6.51
C GLY A 182 21.98 -4.78 -5.00
N HIS A 183 23.21 -4.59 -4.56
CA HIS A 183 23.52 -4.33 -3.16
C HIS A 183 24.60 -3.26 -3.03
N PHE A 184 24.49 -2.47 -1.97
CA PHE A 184 25.48 -1.48 -1.55
C PHE A 184 25.57 -1.52 -0.05
N HIS A 185 26.77 -1.46 0.50
CA HIS A 185 26.97 -1.38 1.94
C HIS A 185 28.31 -0.72 2.22
N THR A 186 28.32 0.21 3.16
CA THR A 186 29.57 0.72 3.73
C THR A 186 29.47 0.67 5.26
N PRO A 187 30.44 0.04 5.95
CA PRO A 187 30.43 -0.04 7.41
C PRO A 187 30.71 1.32 8.08
N ASP A 188 31.34 2.25 7.36
CA ASP A 188 31.79 3.53 7.90
C ASP A 188 30.73 4.63 7.81
N ASP A 189 29.64 4.41 7.06
CA ASP A 189 28.58 5.40 6.84
C ASP A 189 27.18 4.75 6.73
N ASP A 190 26.52 4.59 7.88
CA ASP A 190 25.13 4.12 7.99
C ASP A 190 24.16 5.02 7.20
N LEU A 191 24.37 6.33 7.21
CA LEU A 191 23.48 7.28 6.54
C LEU A 191 23.51 7.05 5.03
N LEU A 192 24.70 6.86 4.45
CA LEU A 192 24.84 6.58 3.02
C LEU A 192 24.17 5.25 2.64
N THR A 193 24.34 4.21 3.45
CA THR A 193 23.65 2.92 3.22
C THR A 193 22.13 3.09 3.28
N ARG A 194 21.62 3.80 4.29
CA ARG A 194 20.17 4.09 4.41
C ARG A 194 19.63 4.92 3.27
N ALA A 195 20.39 5.92 2.81
CA ALA A 195 20.00 6.78 1.70
C ALA A 195 19.89 5.98 0.40
N TRP A 196 20.85 5.08 0.14
CA TRP A 196 20.79 4.17 -1.01
C TRP A 196 19.52 3.31 -1.02
N TYR A 197 19.25 2.60 0.09
CA TYR A 197 18.07 1.73 0.16
C TYR A 197 16.75 2.49 0.21
N ALA A 198 16.74 3.71 0.75
CA ALA A 198 15.59 4.59 0.61
C ALA A 198 15.35 4.97 -0.86
N GLY A 199 16.39 5.33 -1.61
CA GLY A 199 16.31 5.64 -3.04
C GLY A 199 15.84 4.47 -3.89
N VAL A 200 16.40 3.26 -3.68
CA VAL A 200 15.97 2.05 -4.39
C VAL A 200 14.52 1.72 -4.06
N PHE A 201 14.10 1.84 -2.79
CA PHE A 201 12.72 1.62 -2.39
C PHE A 201 11.77 2.63 -3.02
N THR A 202 12.12 3.92 -3.06
CA THR A 202 11.33 4.95 -3.75
C THR A 202 11.18 4.61 -5.24
N ALA A 203 12.28 4.29 -5.93
CA ALA A 203 12.23 3.88 -7.32
C ALA A 203 11.33 2.64 -7.53
N GLN A 204 11.43 1.64 -6.66
CA GLN A 204 10.60 0.43 -6.72
C GLN A 204 9.11 0.75 -6.58
N THR A 205 8.73 1.60 -5.63
CA THR A 205 7.32 1.96 -5.40
C THR A 205 6.72 2.75 -6.57
N ASN A 206 7.57 3.39 -7.37
CA ASN A 206 7.19 4.10 -8.58
C ASN A 206 7.07 3.19 -9.82
N ILE A 207 7.47 1.91 -9.75
CA ILE A 207 7.25 0.94 -10.84
C ILE A 207 5.79 0.49 -10.77
N ALA A 208 4.94 1.12 -11.56
CA ALA A 208 3.51 0.86 -11.57
C ALA A 208 3.15 -0.35 -12.43
N PRO A 209 2.11 -1.11 -12.07
CA PRO A 209 1.53 -2.09 -12.98
C PRO A 209 0.81 -1.42 -14.16
N PRO A 210 0.63 -2.14 -15.28
CA PRO A 210 -0.12 -1.64 -16.44
C PRO A 210 -1.49 -1.10 -16.04
N ASN A 211 -1.97 -0.09 -16.79
CA ASN A 211 -3.33 0.48 -16.64
C ASN A 211 -3.63 1.14 -15.28
N THR A 212 -2.60 1.48 -14.49
CA THR A 212 -2.75 2.15 -13.20
C THR A 212 -2.13 3.54 -13.18
N SER A 213 -1.90 4.13 -14.35
CA SER A 213 -1.32 5.46 -14.49
C SER A 213 -2.41 6.52 -14.63
N ARG A 214 -2.10 7.83 -14.62
CA ARG A 214 -3.13 8.88 -14.82
C ARG A 214 -3.16 9.41 -16.24
N HIS A 215 -4.31 9.95 -16.65
CA HIS A 215 -4.40 10.75 -17.86
C HIS A 215 -3.53 12.00 -17.74
N LEU A 216 -2.63 12.24 -18.71
CA LEU A 216 -1.94 13.51 -18.88
C LEU A 216 -2.20 14.10 -20.27
N PRO A 217 -2.61 15.38 -20.39
CA PRO A 217 -3.10 16.23 -19.30
C PRO A 217 -4.30 15.58 -18.57
N PRO A 218 -4.61 15.95 -17.31
CA PRO A 218 -5.65 15.31 -16.50
C PRO A 218 -7.04 15.77 -16.94
N VAL A 219 -7.38 15.43 -18.19
CA VAL A 219 -8.62 15.80 -18.87
C VAL A 219 -9.78 14.93 -18.43
N ASN A 220 -9.52 13.74 -17.86
CA ASN A 220 -10.52 12.81 -17.37
C ASN A 220 -10.18 12.33 -15.94
N PRO A 221 -11.20 12.09 -15.10
CA PRO A 221 -11.01 11.46 -13.80
C PRO A 221 -10.59 9.98 -13.94
N GLY A 222 -9.75 9.50 -13.02
CA GLY A 222 -9.44 8.06 -12.86
C GLY A 222 -8.13 7.60 -13.48
N TRP A 223 -7.96 6.27 -13.56
CA TRP A 223 -6.77 5.62 -14.11
C TRP A 223 -6.86 5.48 -15.63
N ALA A 224 -5.69 5.49 -16.27
CA ALA A 224 -5.46 5.46 -17.69
C ALA A 224 -4.41 4.41 -18.04
N THR A 225 -4.49 3.93 -19.27
CA THR A 225 -3.36 3.32 -19.97
C THR A 225 -2.54 4.44 -20.60
N LEU A 226 -1.26 4.57 -20.23
CA LEU A 226 -0.41 5.65 -20.74
C LEU A 226 0.18 5.41 -22.13
N GLY A 227 0.03 4.21 -22.69
CA GLY A 227 0.66 3.83 -23.95
C GLY A 227 0.99 2.35 -23.94
N ALA A 228 2.28 2.03 -23.82
CA ALA A 228 2.77 0.66 -23.81
C ALA A 228 2.17 -0.18 -22.65
N GLU A 229 1.79 -1.41 -22.95
CA GLU A 229 1.26 -2.35 -21.97
C GLU A 229 2.40 -3.04 -21.22
N GLY A 230 2.86 -2.42 -20.12
CA GLY A 230 3.86 -3.03 -19.26
C GLY A 230 4.10 -2.28 -17.95
N PRO A 231 4.87 -2.87 -17.02
CA PRO A 231 5.28 -2.21 -15.80
C PRO A 231 6.17 -1.02 -16.15
N MET A 232 5.88 0.17 -15.65
CA MET A 232 6.60 1.38 -16.04
C MET A 232 7.03 2.20 -14.84
N LEU A 233 8.22 2.80 -14.93
CA LEU A 233 8.74 3.71 -13.92
C LEU A 233 8.07 5.08 -14.06
N LEU A 234 7.39 5.52 -13.01
CA LEU A 234 6.67 6.79 -12.95
C LEU A 234 7.42 7.81 -12.09
N ASP A 235 6.99 9.08 -12.16
CA ASP A 235 7.44 10.18 -11.31
C ASP A 235 7.17 9.93 -9.81
N GLY A 236 5.98 9.44 -9.49
CA GLY A 236 5.54 9.28 -8.11
C GLY A 236 4.51 8.17 -7.92
N ALA A 237 4.67 7.44 -6.82
CA ALA A 237 3.80 6.33 -6.46
C ALA A 237 2.35 6.78 -6.22
N LYS A 238 2.09 7.85 -5.47
CA LYS A 238 0.72 8.38 -5.30
C LYS A 238 0.26 9.24 -6.47
N ARG A 239 1.08 10.24 -6.85
CA ARG A 239 0.80 11.26 -7.86
C ARG A 239 2.14 11.76 -8.47
N ASP A 240 2.23 12.14 -9.75
CA ASP A 240 1.19 12.18 -10.80
C ASP A 240 0.89 10.83 -11.43
N ARG A 241 1.74 9.83 -11.15
CA ARG A 241 1.65 8.49 -11.75
C ARG A 241 1.70 8.58 -13.27
N ALA A 242 2.73 9.29 -13.74
CA ALA A 242 3.02 9.45 -15.15
C ALA A 242 4.51 9.31 -15.46
N VAL A 243 4.80 9.02 -16.73
CA VAL A 243 6.18 8.99 -17.22
C VAL A 243 6.61 10.42 -17.52
N TRP A 244 7.58 10.91 -16.77
CA TRP A 244 8.23 12.19 -17.01
C TRP A 244 9.69 11.93 -17.41
N PRO A 245 10.18 12.49 -18.53
CA PRO A 245 11.52 12.19 -19.02
C PRO A 245 12.63 12.70 -18.08
N GLY A 246 12.39 13.82 -17.38
CA GLY A 246 13.31 14.35 -16.37
C GLY A 246 13.50 13.37 -15.20
N ASP A 247 12.39 12.88 -14.65
CA ASP A 247 12.36 11.90 -13.57
C ASP A 247 12.98 10.57 -14.01
N LEU A 248 12.64 10.08 -15.22
CA LEU A 248 13.20 8.84 -15.76
C LEU A 248 14.73 8.90 -15.86
N GLY A 249 15.28 10.03 -16.28
CA GLY A 249 16.74 10.22 -16.39
C GLY A 249 17.48 10.12 -15.06
N ILE A 250 16.82 10.40 -13.94
CA ILE A 250 17.40 10.30 -12.59
C ILE A 250 17.08 8.95 -11.93
N ALA A 251 15.80 8.56 -11.95
CA ALA A 251 15.32 7.37 -11.25
C ALA A 251 15.67 6.06 -11.98
N GLY A 252 15.81 6.09 -13.31
CA GLY A 252 16.06 4.89 -14.13
C GLY A 252 17.37 4.19 -13.77
N THR A 253 18.45 4.94 -13.56
CA THR A 253 19.74 4.37 -13.13
C THR A 253 19.62 3.75 -11.73
N THR A 254 18.91 4.39 -10.82
CA THR A 254 18.66 3.86 -9.46
C THR A 254 17.85 2.56 -9.52
N ALA A 255 16.79 2.52 -10.33
CA ALA A 255 15.97 1.33 -10.53
C ALA A 255 16.80 0.18 -11.11
N TYR A 256 17.60 0.43 -12.14
CA TYR A 256 18.48 -0.58 -12.73
C TYR A 256 19.52 -1.11 -11.73
N LEU A 257 20.24 -0.22 -11.06
CA LEU A 257 21.30 -0.60 -10.12
C LEU A 257 20.76 -1.36 -8.89
N GLY A 258 19.58 -1.00 -8.39
CA GLY A 258 18.98 -1.65 -7.22
C GLY A 258 18.18 -2.91 -7.55
N LEU A 259 17.38 -2.88 -8.62
CA LEU A 259 16.36 -3.90 -8.92
C LEU A 259 16.71 -4.78 -10.12
N GLY A 260 17.80 -4.47 -10.84
CA GLY A 260 18.31 -5.30 -11.94
C GLY A 260 17.32 -5.40 -13.10
N PRO A 261 16.99 -6.63 -13.58
CA PRO A 261 16.07 -6.83 -14.70
C PRO A 261 14.71 -6.16 -14.54
N VAL A 262 14.15 -6.14 -13.32
CA VAL A 262 12.86 -5.49 -13.02
C VAL A 262 12.95 -3.97 -13.20
N GLY A 263 14.07 -3.37 -12.77
CA GLY A 263 14.33 -1.95 -12.98
C GLY A 263 14.49 -1.62 -14.45
N LEU A 264 15.25 -2.44 -15.19
CA LEU A 264 15.47 -2.24 -16.63
C LEU A 264 14.17 -2.38 -17.44
N GLU A 265 13.34 -3.37 -17.14
CA GLU A 265 12.00 -3.54 -17.74
C GLU A 265 11.16 -2.28 -17.53
N SER A 266 11.14 -1.74 -16.31
CA SER A 266 10.35 -0.55 -16.00
C SER A 266 10.78 0.70 -16.79
N VAL A 267 12.08 0.82 -17.08
CA VAL A 267 12.65 1.88 -17.91
C VAL A 267 12.31 1.66 -19.37
N TYR A 268 12.37 0.41 -19.86
CA TYR A 268 12.00 0.06 -21.23
C TYR A 268 10.56 0.49 -21.54
N TYR A 269 9.58 0.08 -20.72
CA TYR A 269 8.18 0.46 -20.95
C TYR A 269 7.91 1.95 -20.74
N ALA A 270 8.66 2.64 -19.88
CA ALA A 270 8.60 4.09 -19.77
C ALA A 270 9.07 4.77 -21.06
N LEU A 271 10.13 4.28 -21.70
CA LEU A 271 10.62 4.80 -22.98
C LEU A 271 9.62 4.53 -24.12
N GLU A 272 9.09 3.30 -24.23
CA GLU A 272 8.05 2.94 -25.22
C GLU A 272 6.75 3.74 -25.06
N THR A 273 6.52 4.32 -23.89
CA THR A 273 5.37 5.20 -23.64
C THR A 273 5.60 6.61 -24.21
N MET A 274 6.86 7.04 -24.34
CA MET A 274 7.23 8.40 -24.77
C MET A 274 7.54 8.53 -26.27
N PHE A 275 7.94 7.44 -26.93
CA PHE A 275 8.45 7.42 -28.31
C PHE A 275 7.76 6.34 -29.15
#